data_AF-A0A3S9AQ55-F1
#
_entry.id   AF-A0A3S9AQ55-F1
#
_cell.length_a   1.000
_cell.length_b   1.000
_cell.length_c   1.000
_cell.angle_alpha   90.00
_cell.angle_beta   90.00
_cell.angle_gamma   90.00
#
_symmetry.space_group_name_H-M   'P 1'
#
loop_
_entity.id
_entity.type
_entity.pdbx_description
1 polymer ?
#
loop_
_entity_poly.entity_id
_entity_poly.type
_entity_poly.pdbx_seq_one_letter_code
_entity_poly.pdbx_strand_id
1 'polypeptide(L)'
;MNSKINAIGKKLNAKDRYRALTRDLDWDFSYVDRKEAFPYEEFEGIKITDWSKWEDPFRLTMDNYWKYQAEKEKKLYAIFDAFAQNNGQMNVTNERYLNAIKMFLTAVTPLEYQAFQGYAHVGRQFSGVGARIASQMQSIDELRHVQTQIHAMSHYNKFFDGFQDWAHMHDRVWYLSVPKSFFEDARSAGPFEFLLAISFSFEYVLTNLVFVPFMSGAAYNGDMATVTFGFSAQSDEARHMTLGLEIVKFLLEQHEDNVPIVQEWIDKWFWRGTRLLSIVGMMMDYMLPNKVMSWKEAWETYFEEAGGALFKDLSRYGIRMPKYSDVIEKEKEHVSHQAWWIFYNFGHVAGFHTWIPTDQEMDWLSEKYPDTFDKYYRPKWEIARKMEAEGKRFYSAGLPQLCQICQVPMTFTEMDGDPTMFSYRESVYKGDRYHTCSDGCHDIFEREPEKYVQAWLPVNQILQGNCGGLDLENMLREYYRFNVGADNLDIEGSPDQQRWRKWKGDAA
;
A
#
# COMPACT_ATOMS: atom_id res chain seq x y z
N MET A 1 -38.28 45.90 -41.17
CA MET A 1 -38.16 46.09 -39.71
C MET A 1 -37.43 44.90 -39.13
N ASN A 2 -36.28 45.18 -38.52
CA ASN A 2 -35.38 44.22 -37.89
C ASN A 2 -36.02 43.59 -36.64
N SER A 3 -35.96 42.26 -36.52
CA SER A 3 -35.95 41.59 -35.21
C SER A 3 -35.16 40.28 -35.26
N LYS A 4 -33.92 40.32 -35.78
CA LYS A 4 -32.90 39.37 -35.34
C LYS A 4 -32.44 39.83 -33.96
N ILE A 5 -33.17 39.40 -32.93
CA ILE A 5 -32.72 39.52 -31.55
C ILE A 5 -31.47 38.65 -31.45
N ASN A 6 -30.34 39.29 -31.22
CA ASN A 6 -29.09 38.66 -30.81
C ASN A 6 -29.36 37.79 -29.57
N ALA A 7 -29.48 36.49 -29.74
CA ALA A 7 -29.24 35.55 -28.65
C ALA A 7 -27.73 35.57 -28.39
N ILE A 8 -27.29 36.50 -27.54
CA ILE A 8 -25.94 36.45 -26.96
C ILE A 8 -25.90 35.15 -26.15
N GLY A 9 -25.26 34.11 -26.70
CA GLY A 9 -25.10 32.82 -26.02
C GLY A 9 -24.53 33.07 -24.63
N LYS A 10 -25.26 32.63 -23.59
CA LYS A 10 -24.85 32.80 -22.19
C LYS A 10 -23.49 32.13 -22.01
N LYS A 11 -22.49 32.87 -21.53
CA LYS A 11 -21.13 32.33 -21.30
C LYS A 11 -21.21 31.14 -20.34
N LEU A 12 -20.67 30.00 -20.75
CA LEU A 12 -20.62 28.79 -19.90
C LEU A 12 -19.81 29.06 -18.63
N ASN A 13 -20.35 28.61 -17.48
CA ASN A 13 -19.62 28.59 -16.22
C ASN A 13 -18.46 27.56 -16.30
N ALA A 14 -17.63 27.47 -15.27
CA ALA A 14 -16.46 26.58 -15.29
C ALA A 14 -16.83 25.10 -15.42
N LYS A 15 -17.90 24.65 -14.73
CA LYS A 15 -18.39 23.26 -14.76
C LYS A 15 -18.93 22.92 -16.15
N ASP A 16 -19.81 23.74 -16.70
CA ASP A 16 -20.41 23.50 -18.02
C ASP A 16 -19.37 23.58 -19.14
N ARG A 17 -18.35 24.45 -18.99
CA ARG A 17 -17.23 24.49 -19.93
C ARG A 17 -16.39 23.22 -19.87
N TYR A 18 -16.09 22.72 -18.67
CA TYR A 18 -15.35 21.47 -18.53
C TYR A 18 -16.12 20.29 -19.12
N ARG A 19 -17.43 20.21 -18.86
CA ARG A 19 -18.35 19.24 -19.46
C ARG A 19 -18.31 19.28 -20.99
N ALA A 20 -18.39 20.48 -21.57
CA ALA A 20 -18.34 20.66 -23.03
C ALA A 20 -17.01 20.21 -23.66
N LEU A 21 -15.92 20.18 -22.87
CA LEU A 21 -14.60 19.72 -23.28
C LEU A 21 -14.33 18.24 -22.96
N THR A 22 -15.28 17.55 -22.33
CA THR A 22 -15.11 16.18 -21.84
C THR A 22 -16.32 15.32 -22.16
N ARG A 23 -17.37 15.39 -21.34
CA ARG A 23 -18.55 14.51 -21.39
C ARG A 23 -19.37 14.68 -22.66
N ASP A 24 -19.44 15.91 -23.19
CA ASP A 24 -20.19 16.19 -24.42
C ASP A 24 -19.44 15.72 -25.70
N LEU A 25 -18.25 15.12 -25.56
CA LEU A 25 -17.55 14.43 -26.65
C LEU A 25 -18.08 13.00 -26.88
N ASP A 26 -18.90 12.48 -25.97
CA ASP A 26 -19.55 11.17 -26.10
C ASP A 26 -20.75 11.24 -27.05
N TRP A 27 -21.23 10.06 -27.48
CA TRP A 27 -22.38 9.95 -28.36
C TRP A 27 -23.22 8.71 -28.08
N ASP A 28 -24.45 8.70 -28.57
CA ASP A 28 -25.31 7.53 -28.57
C ASP A 28 -24.89 6.57 -29.68
N PHE A 29 -24.67 5.31 -29.33
CA PHE A 29 -24.14 4.32 -30.27
C PHE A 29 -25.26 3.83 -31.19
N SER A 30 -24.96 3.74 -32.49
CA SER A 30 -25.92 3.28 -33.51
C SER A 30 -25.54 1.96 -34.18
N TYR A 31 -24.29 1.51 -34.05
CA TYR A 31 -23.76 0.33 -34.74
C TYR A 31 -23.43 -0.86 -33.80
N VAL A 32 -23.34 -0.61 -32.49
CA VAL A 32 -23.04 -1.59 -31.44
C VAL A 32 -23.85 -1.21 -30.21
N ASP A 33 -24.34 -2.19 -29.44
CA ASP A 33 -25.00 -1.91 -28.17
C ASP A 33 -23.99 -1.30 -27.18
N ARG A 34 -24.40 -0.25 -26.46
CA ARG A 34 -23.57 0.36 -25.42
C ARG A 34 -23.14 -0.67 -24.36
N LYS A 35 -23.98 -1.66 -24.05
CA LYS A 35 -23.64 -2.75 -23.12
C LYS A 35 -22.54 -3.67 -23.65
N GLU A 36 -22.50 -3.93 -24.95
CA GLU A 36 -21.41 -4.69 -25.56
C GLU A 36 -20.09 -3.90 -25.53
N ALA A 37 -20.17 -2.56 -25.62
CA ALA A 37 -19.00 -1.70 -25.53
C ALA A 37 -18.48 -1.49 -24.09
N PHE A 38 -19.33 -1.69 -23.08
CA PHE A 38 -19.02 -1.55 -21.65
C PHE A 38 -19.54 -2.78 -20.87
N PRO A 39 -18.95 -3.96 -21.08
CA PRO A 39 -19.54 -5.24 -20.65
C PRO A 39 -19.43 -5.53 -19.15
N TYR A 40 -18.74 -4.69 -18.38
CA TYR A 40 -18.39 -4.96 -16.99
C TYR A 40 -19.20 -4.18 -15.95
N GLU A 41 -20.18 -3.37 -16.36
CA GLU A 41 -20.92 -2.52 -15.42
C GLU A 41 -22.07 -3.23 -14.66
N GLU A 42 -22.45 -4.45 -15.06
CA GLU A 42 -23.66 -5.11 -14.51
C GLU A 42 -23.36 -6.28 -13.57
N PHE A 43 -22.24 -7.00 -13.77
CA PHE A 43 -22.03 -8.29 -13.10
C PHE A 43 -21.76 -8.19 -11.59
N GLU A 44 -21.31 -7.02 -11.13
CA GLU A 44 -21.04 -6.73 -9.71
C GLU A 44 -22.32 -6.42 -8.92
N GLY A 45 -23.48 -6.31 -9.60
CA GLY A 45 -24.76 -5.99 -8.96
C GLY A 45 -24.98 -4.50 -8.68
N ILE A 46 -23.97 -3.65 -8.92
CA ILE A 46 -24.09 -2.20 -8.84
C ILE A 46 -25.05 -1.68 -9.91
N LYS A 47 -25.92 -0.75 -9.51
CA LYS A 47 -26.91 -0.10 -10.36
C LYS A 47 -26.59 1.38 -10.49
N ILE A 48 -26.31 1.82 -11.71
CA ILE A 48 -26.18 3.24 -12.05
C ILE A 48 -27.47 3.70 -12.72
N THR A 49 -28.22 4.58 -12.05
CA THR A 49 -29.51 5.07 -12.58
C THR A 49 -29.32 6.23 -13.55
N ASP A 50 -28.33 7.09 -13.31
CA ASP A 50 -28.05 8.26 -14.13
C ASP A 50 -26.59 8.71 -14.01
N TRP A 51 -25.78 8.31 -15.00
CA TRP A 51 -24.40 8.78 -15.13
C TRP A 51 -24.29 10.30 -15.23
N SER A 52 -25.34 11.03 -15.66
CA SER A 52 -25.32 12.48 -15.75
C SER A 52 -25.08 13.17 -14.40
N LYS A 53 -25.43 12.50 -13.29
CA LYS A 53 -25.22 12.98 -11.91
C LYS A 53 -23.78 12.90 -11.41
N TRP A 54 -22.87 12.27 -12.16
CA TRP A 54 -21.45 12.29 -11.82
C TRP A 54 -20.94 13.74 -11.70
N GLU A 55 -20.30 14.05 -10.58
CA GLU A 55 -19.59 15.31 -10.37
C GLU A 55 -18.10 15.10 -10.60
N ASP A 56 -17.51 15.87 -11.52
CA ASP A 56 -16.08 15.74 -11.81
C ASP A 56 -15.25 16.10 -10.56
N PRO A 57 -14.44 15.16 -10.01
CA PRO A 57 -13.68 15.38 -8.77
C PRO A 57 -12.62 16.47 -8.94
N PHE A 58 -12.13 16.64 -10.17
CA PHE A 58 -11.23 17.71 -10.57
C PHE A 58 -11.50 18.08 -12.02
N ARG A 59 -11.16 19.32 -12.40
CA ARG A 59 -11.48 19.91 -13.70
C ARG A 59 -10.21 20.35 -14.45
N LEU A 60 -9.33 19.38 -14.70
CA LEU A 60 -8.09 19.58 -15.46
C LEU A 60 -8.29 19.16 -16.92
N THR A 61 -8.06 20.10 -17.84
CA THR A 61 -7.91 19.82 -19.27
C THR A 61 -6.47 19.37 -19.55
N MET A 62 -6.23 18.64 -20.64
CA MET A 62 -4.92 18.07 -20.93
C MET A 62 -3.80 19.11 -21.05
N ASP A 63 -4.07 20.29 -21.60
CA ASP A 63 -3.11 21.41 -21.66
C ASP A 63 -2.68 21.89 -20.27
N ASN A 64 -3.63 21.97 -19.33
CA ASN A 64 -3.34 22.33 -17.94
C ASN A 64 -2.60 21.20 -17.22
N TYR A 65 -3.04 19.95 -17.41
CA TYR A 65 -2.36 18.78 -16.86
C TYR A 65 -0.89 18.76 -17.29
N TRP A 66 -0.61 18.81 -18.59
CA TRP A 66 0.77 18.83 -19.11
C TRP A 66 1.59 20.01 -18.59
N LYS A 67 1.00 21.21 -18.55
CA LYS A 67 1.69 22.40 -18.05
C LYS A 67 2.11 22.25 -16.59
N TYR A 68 1.21 21.83 -15.71
CA TYR A 68 1.52 21.70 -14.29
C TYR A 68 2.45 20.53 -14.02
N GLN A 69 2.22 19.37 -14.66
CA GLN A 69 3.06 18.20 -14.48
C GLN A 69 4.49 18.44 -15.00
N ALA A 70 4.67 19.09 -16.15
CA ALA A 70 6.00 19.39 -16.68
C ALA A 70 6.83 20.29 -15.74
N GLU A 71 6.20 21.28 -15.11
CA GLU A 71 6.89 22.15 -14.13
C GLU A 71 7.26 21.40 -12.84
N LYS A 72 6.43 20.43 -12.41
CA LYS A 72 6.75 19.54 -11.29
C LYS A 72 7.94 18.66 -11.62
N GLU A 73 7.91 17.98 -12.77
CA GLU A 73 8.97 17.07 -13.21
C GLU A 73 10.30 17.80 -13.41
N LYS A 74 10.29 19.00 -14.02
CA LYS A 74 11.51 19.79 -14.20
C LYS A 74 12.23 20.08 -12.88
N LYS A 75 11.48 20.40 -11.83
CA LYS A 75 12.04 20.66 -10.50
C LYS A 75 12.48 19.38 -9.81
N LEU A 76 11.67 18.32 -9.92
CA LEU A 76 11.95 17.02 -9.33
C LEU A 76 13.28 16.44 -9.85
N TYR A 77 13.45 16.36 -11.18
CA TYR A 77 14.67 15.80 -11.76
C TYR A 77 15.89 16.69 -11.53
N ALA A 78 15.74 18.01 -11.48
CA ALA A 78 16.85 18.90 -11.09
C ALA A 78 17.36 18.59 -9.67
N ILE A 79 16.46 18.23 -8.74
CA ILE A 79 16.82 17.84 -7.38
C ILE A 79 17.41 16.43 -7.34
N PHE A 80 16.87 15.47 -8.12
CA PHE A 80 17.46 14.13 -8.23
C PHE A 80 18.89 14.16 -8.79
N ASP A 81 19.12 14.96 -9.83
CA ASP A 81 20.46 15.16 -10.40
C ASP A 81 21.40 15.80 -9.37
N ALA A 82 20.94 16.83 -8.65
CA ALA A 82 21.72 17.46 -7.60
C ALA A 82 22.01 16.51 -6.43
N PHE A 83 21.03 15.69 -6.01
CA PHE A 83 21.20 14.67 -4.98
C PHE A 83 22.28 13.66 -5.39
N ALA A 84 22.19 13.14 -6.62
CA ALA A 84 23.17 12.19 -7.13
C ALA A 84 24.57 12.82 -7.28
N GLN A 85 24.65 14.03 -7.84
CA GLN A 85 25.91 14.76 -8.06
C GLN A 85 26.65 15.05 -6.75
N ASN A 86 25.92 15.34 -5.67
CA ASN A 86 26.48 15.70 -4.38
C ASN A 86 26.63 14.51 -3.42
N ASN A 87 26.47 13.28 -3.92
CA ASN A 87 26.48 12.07 -3.09
C ASN A 87 25.53 12.18 -1.88
N GLY A 88 24.30 12.63 -2.13
CA GLY A 88 23.30 12.88 -1.10
C GLY A 88 22.92 11.65 -0.26
N GLN A 89 23.19 10.44 -0.75
CA GLN A 89 23.02 9.21 0.03
C GLN A 89 23.86 9.19 1.31
N MET A 90 24.95 9.96 1.38
CA MET A 90 25.78 10.05 2.59
C MET A 90 25.15 10.92 3.69
N ASN A 91 24.10 11.68 3.37
CA ASN A 91 23.44 12.60 4.29
C ASN A 91 22.25 11.96 5.01
N VAL A 92 21.88 10.72 4.69
CA VAL A 92 20.90 9.99 5.49
C VAL A 92 21.45 9.68 6.88
N THR A 93 20.56 9.44 7.85
CA THR A 93 20.92 9.30 9.26
C THR A 93 21.92 8.17 9.53
N ASN A 94 21.62 6.96 9.06
CA ASN A 94 22.55 5.82 9.05
C ASN A 94 22.09 4.76 8.02
N GLU A 95 22.86 3.70 7.86
CA GLU A 95 22.58 2.60 6.93
C GLU A 95 21.26 1.86 7.20
N ARG A 96 20.77 1.85 8.45
CA ARG A 96 19.54 1.14 8.82
C ARG A 96 18.32 1.73 8.12
N TYR A 97 18.29 3.06 7.93
CA TYR A 97 17.22 3.77 7.23
C TYR A 97 16.93 3.18 5.85
N LEU A 98 17.95 2.71 5.14
CA LEU A 98 17.80 2.26 3.75
C LEU A 98 16.98 0.99 3.62
N ASN A 99 16.81 0.22 4.69
CA ASN A 99 15.90 -0.93 4.69
C ASN A 99 14.44 -0.51 4.53
N ALA A 100 14.05 0.68 5.01
CA ALA A 100 12.74 1.26 4.71
C ALA A 100 12.59 1.54 3.22
N ILE A 101 13.67 1.99 2.56
CA ILE A 101 13.66 2.29 1.12
C ILE A 101 13.71 1.01 0.27
N LYS A 102 14.47 -0.03 0.68
CA LYS A 102 14.40 -1.37 0.06
C LYS A 102 12.98 -1.91 0.12
N MET A 103 12.33 -1.79 1.27
CA MET A 103 10.93 -2.19 1.44
C MET A 103 10.00 -1.35 0.56
N PHE A 104 10.17 -0.03 0.50
CA PHE A 104 9.37 0.84 -0.37
C PHE A 104 9.47 0.42 -1.85
N LEU A 105 10.70 0.27 -2.36
CA LEU A 105 10.94 -0.08 -3.77
C LEU A 105 10.41 -1.47 -4.14
N THR A 106 10.43 -2.43 -3.20
CA THR A 106 10.01 -3.81 -3.48
C THR A 106 8.53 -4.07 -3.18
N ALA A 107 7.96 -3.38 -2.17
CA ALA A 107 6.60 -3.61 -1.71
C ALA A 107 5.59 -2.56 -2.19
N VAL A 108 5.98 -1.29 -2.32
CA VAL A 108 5.08 -0.18 -2.65
C VAL A 108 5.20 0.23 -4.11
N THR A 109 6.41 0.45 -4.63
CA THR A 109 6.60 0.89 -6.03
C THR A 109 5.93 -0.01 -7.08
N PRO A 110 5.93 -1.36 -6.95
CA PRO A 110 5.21 -2.21 -7.89
C PRO A 110 3.68 -2.04 -7.82
N LEU A 111 3.14 -1.57 -6.68
CA LEU A 111 1.72 -1.28 -6.53
C LEU A 111 1.31 -0.10 -7.40
N GLU A 112 2.15 0.93 -7.52
CA GLU A 112 1.90 2.06 -8.42
C GLU A 112 1.77 1.60 -9.88
N TYR A 113 2.62 0.66 -10.31
CA TYR A 113 2.50 0.10 -11.66
C TYR A 113 1.21 -0.73 -11.82
N GLN A 114 0.80 -1.45 -10.78
CA GLN A 114 -0.46 -2.19 -10.79
C GLN A 114 -1.66 -1.24 -10.78
N ALA A 115 -1.62 -0.15 -10.02
CA ALA A 115 -2.61 0.92 -10.01
C ALA A 115 -2.71 1.56 -11.39
N PHE A 116 -1.59 1.91 -12.03
CA PHE A 116 -1.55 2.37 -13.43
C PHE A 116 -2.34 1.44 -14.36
N GLN A 117 -2.06 0.15 -14.30
CA GLN A 117 -2.73 -0.86 -15.14
C GLN A 117 -4.23 -1.00 -14.81
N GLY A 118 -4.59 -1.01 -13.52
CA GLY A 118 -5.98 -1.09 -13.07
C GLY A 118 -6.80 0.14 -13.49
N TYR A 119 -6.26 1.33 -13.25
CA TYR A 119 -6.89 2.59 -13.66
C TYR A 119 -6.97 2.74 -15.19
N ALA A 120 -5.98 2.24 -15.94
CA ALA A 120 -6.07 2.18 -17.40
C ALA A 120 -7.23 1.28 -17.87
N HIS A 121 -7.44 0.15 -17.19
CA HIS A 121 -8.54 -0.76 -17.48
C HIS A 121 -9.90 -0.09 -17.16
N VAL A 122 -10.12 0.36 -15.93
CA VAL A 122 -11.43 0.95 -15.55
C VAL A 122 -11.71 2.28 -16.24
N GLY A 123 -10.65 3.04 -16.59
CA GLY A 123 -10.72 4.21 -17.45
C GLY A 123 -11.22 3.94 -18.88
N ARG A 124 -11.27 2.66 -19.29
CA ARG A 124 -11.97 2.21 -20.49
C ARG A 124 -13.37 1.67 -20.17
N GLN A 125 -13.56 0.98 -19.05
CA GLN A 125 -14.77 0.18 -18.83
C GLN A 125 -16.00 0.96 -18.36
N PHE A 126 -15.85 2.15 -17.77
CA PHE A 126 -17.03 2.94 -17.40
C PHE A 126 -17.70 3.59 -18.60
N SER A 127 -19.02 3.45 -18.72
CA SER A 127 -19.82 4.14 -19.73
C SER A 127 -20.03 5.62 -19.40
N GLY A 128 -19.83 6.02 -18.14
CA GLY A 128 -19.74 7.42 -17.70
C GLY A 128 -18.41 8.09 -18.08
N VAL A 129 -18.45 9.09 -18.96
CA VAL A 129 -17.24 9.77 -19.50
C VAL A 129 -16.42 10.47 -18.41
N GLY A 130 -17.08 11.10 -17.44
CA GLY A 130 -16.39 11.79 -16.34
C GLY A 130 -15.56 10.83 -15.50
N ALA A 131 -16.14 9.68 -15.14
CA ALA A 131 -15.43 8.61 -14.43
C ALA A 131 -14.27 8.03 -15.27
N ARG A 132 -14.46 7.84 -16.58
CA ARG A 132 -13.37 7.43 -17.49
C ARG A 132 -12.20 8.40 -17.45
N ILE A 133 -12.46 9.69 -17.62
CA ILE A 133 -11.42 10.72 -17.68
C ILE A 133 -10.69 10.85 -16.34
N ALA A 134 -11.42 10.82 -15.22
CA ALA A 134 -10.80 10.85 -13.90
C ALA A 134 -9.89 9.63 -13.69
N SER A 135 -10.36 8.43 -14.05
CA SER A 135 -9.57 7.19 -13.99
C SER A 135 -8.36 7.22 -14.92
N GLN A 136 -8.48 7.79 -16.13
CA GLN A 136 -7.36 7.92 -17.07
C GLN A 136 -6.30 8.91 -16.58
N MET A 137 -6.72 10.04 -16.01
CA MET A 137 -5.80 11.00 -15.39
C MET A 137 -5.08 10.36 -14.20
N GLN A 138 -5.80 9.59 -13.40
CA GLN A 138 -5.19 8.85 -12.31
C GLN A 138 -4.20 7.79 -12.81
N SER A 139 -4.57 6.99 -13.81
CA SER A 139 -3.68 5.99 -14.43
C SER A 139 -2.32 6.58 -14.81
N ILE A 140 -2.30 7.73 -15.49
CA ILE A 140 -1.05 8.36 -15.90
C ILE A 140 -0.29 9.02 -14.73
N ASP A 141 -0.98 9.44 -13.66
CA ASP A 141 -0.35 9.84 -12.41
C ASP A 141 0.35 8.63 -11.74
N GLU A 142 -0.27 7.45 -11.69
CA GLU A 142 0.38 6.25 -11.13
C GLU A 142 1.59 5.78 -11.95
N LEU A 143 1.52 5.93 -13.28
CA LEU A 143 2.67 5.68 -14.15
C LEU A 143 3.81 6.67 -13.85
N ARG A 144 3.48 7.93 -13.53
CA ARG A 144 4.46 8.91 -13.09
C ARG A 144 5.05 8.50 -11.74
N HIS A 145 4.25 8.04 -10.80
CA HIS A 145 4.72 7.62 -9.47
C HIS A 145 5.71 6.47 -9.56
N VAL A 146 5.36 5.36 -10.23
CA VAL A 146 6.30 4.23 -10.38
C VAL A 146 7.62 4.68 -11.02
N GLN A 147 7.59 5.48 -12.08
CA GLN A 147 8.80 5.91 -12.78
C GLN A 147 9.67 6.83 -11.91
N THR A 148 9.05 7.80 -11.26
CA THR A 148 9.77 8.76 -10.41
C THR A 148 10.31 8.11 -9.14
N GLN A 149 9.62 7.12 -8.57
CA GLN A 149 10.12 6.31 -7.46
C GLN A 149 11.33 5.47 -7.87
N ILE A 150 11.27 4.79 -9.04
CA ILE A 150 12.43 4.06 -9.58
C ILE A 150 13.63 5.01 -9.76
N HIS A 151 13.40 6.21 -10.30
CA HIS A 151 14.47 7.19 -10.49
C HIS A 151 15.00 7.76 -9.17
N ALA A 152 14.16 7.99 -8.17
CA ALA A 152 14.57 8.41 -6.83
C ALA A 152 15.48 7.36 -6.18
N MET A 153 15.13 6.08 -6.32
CA MET A 153 15.88 4.97 -5.70
C MET A 153 17.07 4.49 -6.54
N SER A 154 17.16 4.90 -7.80
CA SER A 154 18.24 4.57 -8.72
C SER A 154 19.63 4.91 -8.15
N HIS A 155 19.74 6.03 -7.44
CA HIS A 155 21.02 6.41 -6.85
C HIS A 155 21.39 5.53 -5.64
N TYR A 156 20.43 5.17 -4.78
CA TYR A 156 20.68 4.24 -3.67
C TYR A 156 21.10 2.85 -4.17
N ASN A 157 20.44 2.33 -5.21
CA ASN A 157 20.78 1.05 -5.83
C ASN A 157 22.24 0.93 -6.30
N LYS A 158 22.93 2.05 -6.57
CA LYS A 158 24.35 2.03 -6.96
C LYS A 158 25.29 1.71 -5.80
N PHE A 159 24.84 1.90 -4.56
CA PHE A 159 25.73 1.85 -3.40
C PHE A 159 25.27 0.92 -2.27
N PHE A 160 24.03 0.45 -2.31
CA PHE A 160 23.45 -0.41 -1.28
C PHE A 160 22.83 -1.66 -1.91
N ASP A 161 22.90 -2.76 -1.16
CA ASP A 161 22.44 -4.07 -1.61
C ASP A 161 20.91 -4.23 -1.42
N GLY A 162 20.28 -5.23 -2.04
CA GLY A 162 18.84 -5.50 -1.96
C GLY A 162 17.93 -4.63 -2.83
N PHE A 163 18.49 -3.78 -3.71
CA PHE A 163 17.73 -2.91 -4.62
C PHE A 163 17.65 -3.45 -6.06
N GLN A 164 18.54 -4.35 -6.45
CA GLN A 164 18.89 -4.64 -7.84
C GLN A 164 17.80 -5.32 -8.68
N ASP A 165 16.94 -6.13 -8.06
CA ASP A 165 15.97 -7.01 -8.75
C ASP A 165 14.54 -6.82 -8.23
N TRP A 166 14.21 -5.60 -7.80
CA TRP A 166 12.96 -5.29 -7.07
C TRP A 166 11.68 -5.80 -7.75
N ALA A 167 11.55 -5.66 -9.08
CA ALA A 167 10.37 -6.12 -9.82
C ALA A 167 10.29 -7.65 -9.86
N HIS A 168 11.43 -8.32 -10.02
CA HIS A 168 11.52 -9.78 -9.99
C HIS A 168 11.18 -10.34 -8.60
N MET A 169 11.67 -9.66 -7.56
CA MET A 169 11.41 -10.00 -6.16
C MET A 169 9.93 -9.87 -5.82
N HIS A 170 9.24 -8.80 -6.27
CA HIS A 170 7.83 -8.57 -5.98
C HIS A 170 6.93 -9.75 -6.34
N ASP A 171 7.24 -10.44 -7.44
CA ASP A 171 6.48 -11.58 -7.93
C ASP A 171 6.78 -12.91 -7.20
N ARG A 172 7.80 -12.97 -6.33
CA ARG A 172 8.36 -14.25 -5.84
C ARG A 172 8.62 -14.29 -4.34
N VAL A 173 9.18 -13.22 -3.78
CA VAL A 173 9.63 -13.19 -2.38
C VAL A 173 8.42 -13.26 -1.47
N TRP A 174 8.50 -14.11 -0.45
CA TRP A 174 7.35 -14.50 0.37
C TRP A 174 6.56 -13.32 0.94
N TYR A 175 7.23 -12.33 1.54
CA TYR A 175 6.54 -11.20 2.16
C TYR A 175 5.98 -10.20 1.12
N LEU A 176 6.48 -10.23 -0.12
CA LEU A 176 5.99 -9.38 -1.21
C LEU A 176 4.72 -9.95 -1.85
N SER A 177 4.39 -11.21 -1.56
CA SER A 177 3.06 -11.76 -1.88
C SER A 177 1.92 -11.04 -1.15
N VAL A 178 2.20 -10.39 -0.01
CA VAL A 178 1.22 -9.58 0.74
C VAL A 178 0.75 -8.36 -0.09
N PRO A 179 1.62 -7.41 -0.49
CA PRO A 179 1.22 -6.30 -1.36
C PRO A 179 0.76 -6.78 -2.74
N LYS A 180 1.43 -7.78 -3.34
CA LYS A 180 1.04 -8.33 -4.64
C LYS A 180 -0.40 -8.85 -4.63
N SER A 181 -0.74 -9.70 -3.67
CA SER A 181 -2.08 -10.29 -3.58
C SER A 181 -3.16 -9.28 -3.25
N PHE A 182 -2.85 -8.20 -2.53
CA PHE A 182 -3.80 -7.11 -2.29
C PHE A 182 -4.21 -6.44 -3.61
N PHE A 183 -3.24 -6.08 -4.46
CA PHE A 183 -3.54 -5.45 -5.76
C PHE A 183 -4.05 -6.44 -6.81
N GLU A 184 -3.61 -7.70 -6.80
CA GLU A 184 -4.17 -8.73 -7.69
C GLU A 184 -5.63 -9.04 -7.35
N ASP A 185 -6.01 -9.03 -6.07
CA ASP A 185 -7.41 -9.12 -5.62
C ASP A 185 -8.22 -7.93 -6.19
N ALA A 186 -7.71 -6.71 -6.09
CA ALA A 186 -8.40 -5.51 -6.58
C ALA A 186 -8.53 -5.50 -8.10
N ARG A 187 -7.47 -5.86 -8.84
CA ARG A 187 -7.45 -5.84 -10.31
C ARG A 187 -8.19 -7.01 -10.96
N SER A 188 -8.39 -8.10 -10.24
CA SER A 188 -9.21 -9.22 -10.70
C SER A 188 -10.69 -9.07 -10.33
N ALA A 189 -11.03 -8.07 -9.51
CA ALA A 189 -12.41 -7.68 -9.26
C ALA A 189 -13.01 -6.93 -10.46
N GLY A 190 -14.27 -6.52 -10.35
CA GLY A 190 -14.89 -5.66 -11.35
C GLY A 190 -14.52 -4.17 -11.18
N PRO A 191 -14.93 -3.33 -12.13
CA PRO A 191 -14.52 -1.93 -12.17
C PRO A 191 -15.03 -1.13 -10.97
N PHE A 192 -16.22 -1.40 -10.42
CA PHE A 192 -16.73 -0.68 -9.26
C PHE A 192 -16.03 -1.11 -7.97
N GLU A 193 -15.82 -2.40 -7.75
CA GLU A 193 -15.04 -2.89 -6.62
C GLU A 193 -13.62 -2.35 -6.67
N PHE A 194 -12.96 -2.32 -7.85
CA PHE A 194 -11.62 -1.75 -7.99
C PHE A 194 -11.54 -0.30 -7.52
N LEU A 195 -12.48 0.57 -7.91
CA LEU A 195 -12.49 1.96 -7.43
C LEU A 195 -12.79 2.07 -5.93
N LEU A 196 -13.61 1.18 -5.37
CA LEU A 196 -13.88 1.16 -3.92
C LEU A 196 -12.69 0.63 -3.13
N ALA A 197 -11.97 -0.34 -3.67
CA ALA A 197 -10.74 -0.90 -3.12
C ALA A 197 -9.61 0.13 -3.11
N ILE A 198 -9.32 0.70 -4.28
CA ILE A 198 -8.12 1.53 -4.48
C ILE A 198 -8.45 2.99 -4.22
N SER A 199 -9.38 3.61 -4.97
CA SER A 199 -9.64 5.05 -4.83
C SER A 199 -10.22 5.41 -3.45
N PHE A 200 -11.23 4.67 -2.97
CA PHE A 200 -11.86 4.98 -1.68
C PHE A 200 -11.07 4.39 -0.50
N SER A 201 -10.90 3.07 -0.44
CA SER A 201 -10.34 2.44 0.77
C SER A 201 -8.84 2.73 0.90
N PHE A 202 -8.05 2.55 -0.16
CA PHE A 202 -6.60 2.74 -0.09
C PHE A 202 -6.19 4.21 -0.18
N GLU A 203 -6.63 4.93 -1.21
CA GLU A 203 -6.15 6.29 -1.52
C GLU A 203 -6.91 7.42 -0.84
N TYR A 204 -8.03 7.12 -0.17
CA TYR A 204 -8.74 8.11 0.65
C TYR A 204 -8.70 7.76 2.14
N VAL A 205 -9.21 6.59 2.52
CA VAL A 205 -9.31 6.18 3.94
C VAL A 205 -7.95 5.88 4.55
N LEU A 206 -7.08 5.16 3.83
CA LEU A 206 -5.83 4.64 4.37
C LEU A 206 -4.57 5.38 3.87
N THR A 207 -4.68 6.30 2.91
CA THR A 207 -3.52 6.87 2.19
C THR A 207 -2.49 7.51 3.11
N ASN A 208 -2.96 8.26 4.12
CA ASN A 208 -2.06 8.96 5.05
C ASN A 208 -1.27 8.00 5.92
N LEU A 209 -1.77 6.78 6.15
CA LEU A 209 -1.05 5.73 6.87
C LEU A 209 0.05 5.06 6.03
N VAL A 210 0.13 5.35 4.73
CA VAL A 210 1.26 4.99 3.85
C VAL A 210 2.13 6.21 3.60
N PHE A 211 1.52 7.28 3.08
CA PHE A 211 2.22 8.43 2.54
C PHE A 211 2.98 9.19 3.63
N VAL A 212 2.33 9.50 4.76
CA VAL A 212 2.99 10.27 5.82
C VAL A 212 4.17 9.52 6.40
N PRO A 213 4.08 8.24 6.83
CA PRO A 213 5.23 7.51 7.37
C PRO A 213 6.46 7.51 6.46
N PHE A 214 6.32 7.23 5.16
CA PHE A 214 7.46 7.25 4.25
C PHE A 214 7.99 8.66 3.99
N MET A 215 7.13 9.63 3.68
CA MET A 215 7.58 10.95 3.24
C MET A 215 8.10 11.80 4.40
N SER A 216 7.46 11.74 5.57
CA SER A 216 7.99 12.36 6.79
C SER A 216 9.20 11.60 7.33
N GLY A 217 9.21 10.27 7.23
CA GLY A 217 10.35 9.45 7.61
C GLY A 217 11.60 9.83 6.82
N ALA A 218 11.46 10.03 5.51
CA ALA A 218 12.51 10.55 4.64
C ALA A 218 13.00 11.94 5.09
N ALA A 219 12.09 12.87 5.40
CA ALA A 219 12.44 14.21 5.86
C ALA A 219 13.24 14.20 7.16
N TYR A 220 12.81 13.40 8.15
CA TYR A 220 13.47 13.28 9.46
C TYR A 220 14.80 12.53 9.39
N ASN A 221 15.01 11.73 8.33
CA ASN A 221 16.19 10.91 8.15
C ASN A 221 17.13 11.40 7.04
N GLY A 222 16.96 12.63 6.54
CA GLY A 222 17.90 13.28 5.62
C GLY A 222 17.81 12.81 4.17
N ASP A 223 16.76 12.08 3.80
CA ASP A 223 16.57 11.57 2.44
C ASP A 223 15.87 12.59 1.55
N MET A 224 16.70 13.41 0.89
CA MET A 224 16.23 14.47 0.00
C MET A 224 15.52 13.91 -1.25
N ALA A 225 15.90 12.74 -1.75
CA ALA A 225 15.28 12.18 -2.96
C ALA A 225 13.82 11.79 -2.68
N THR A 226 13.60 10.97 -1.64
CA THR A 226 12.25 10.49 -1.28
C THR A 226 11.34 11.63 -0.82
N VAL A 227 11.83 12.56 0.01
CA VAL A 227 10.98 13.69 0.46
C VAL A 227 10.59 14.60 -0.71
N THR A 228 11.46 14.79 -1.70
CA THR A 228 11.16 15.61 -2.88
C THR A 228 10.13 14.93 -3.77
N PHE A 229 10.22 13.61 -3.93
CA PHE A 229 9.14 12.83 -4.56
C PHE A 229 7.82 13.06 -3.81
N GLY A 230 7.80 12.91 -2.49
CA GLY A 230 6.61 13.14 -1.67
C GLY A 230 5.98 14.51 -1.89
N PHE A 231 6.76 15.59 -1.78
CA PHE A 231 6.24 16.95 -2.07
C PHE A 231 5.72 17.10 -3.50
N SER A 232 6.35 16.42 -4.45
CA SER A 232 5.90 16.43 -5.85
C SER A 232 4.59 15.65 -6.02
N ALA A 233 4.40 14.52 -5.34
CA ALA A 233 3.21 13.68 -5.47
C ALA A 233 1.97 14.27 -4.79
N GLN A 234 2.11 15.11 -3.75
CA GLN A 234 1.00 15.65 -2.94
C GLN A 234 -0.19 16.22 -3.75
N SER A 235 0.07 16.95 -4.83
CA SER A 235 -1.03 17.52 -5.63
C SER A 235 -1.71 16.51 -6.56
N ASP A 236 -1.10 15.35 -6.79
CA ASP A 236 -1.73 14.20 -7.45
C ASP A 236 -2.59 13.45 -6.43
N GLU A 237 -2.04 13.15 -5.24
CA GLU A 237 -2.79 12.53 -4.12
C GLU A 237 -4.05 13.32 -3.77
N ALA A 238 -3.99 14.66 -3.79
CA ALA A 238 -5.17 15.49 -3.56
C ALA A 238 -6.30 15.23 -4.59
N ARG A 239 -5.94 14.92 -5.84
CA ARG A 239 -6.91 14.53 -6.88
C ARG A 239 -7.43 13.12 -6.67
N HIS A 240 -6.54 12.18 -6.32
CA HIS A 240 -6.88 10.78 -6.05
C HIS A 240 -7.84 10.65 -4.86
N MET A 241 -7.54 11.35 -3.76
CA MET A 241 -8.43 11.48 -2.60
C MET A 241 -9.81 12.03 -3.00
N THR A 242 -9.84 13.06 -3.84
CA THR A 242 -11.12 13.62 -4.29
C THR A 242 -11.89 12.63 -5.17
N LEU A 243 -11.21 11.86 -6.03
CA LEU A 243 -11.85 10.78 -6.78
C LEU A 243 -12.43 9.71 -5.85
N GLY A 244 -11.67 9.27 -4.84
CA GLY A 244 -12.10 8.28 -3.86
C GLY A 244 -13.37 8.67 -3.11
N LEU A 245 -13.47 9.93 -2.68
CA LEU A 245 -14.66 10.43 -2.00
C LEU A 245 -15.86 10.57 -2.93
N GLU A 246 -15.65 11.05 -4.16
CA GLU A 246 -16.75 11.25 -5.12
C GLU A 246 -17.29 9.91 -5.66
N ILE A 247 -16.45 8.89 -5.85
CA ILE A 247 -16.94 7.57 -6.31
C ILE A 247 -17.85 6.92 -5.27
N VAL A 248 -17.47 6.90 -3.99
CA VAL A 248 -18.31 6.26 -2.96
C VAL A 248 -19.65 6.97 -2.82
N LYS A 249 -19.66 8.31 -2.81
CA LYS A 249 -20.90 9.11 -2.74
C LYS A 249 -21.76 8.88 -3.97
N PHE A 250 -21.16 8.90 -5.16
CA PHE A 250 -21.87 8.66 -6.41
C PHE A 250 -22.59 7.31 -6.35
N LEU A 251 -21.89 6.22 -6.03
CA LEU A 251 -22.51 4.88 -5.98
C LEU A 251 -23.65 4.79 -4.97
N LEU A 252 -23.49 5.36 -3.78
CA LEU A 252 -24.51 5.37 -2.73
C LEU A 252 -25.76 6.17 -3.12
N GLU A 253 -25.60 7.22 -3.93
CA GLU A 253 -26.70 8.05 -4.41
C GLU A 253 -27.40 7.50 -5.66
N GLN A 254 -26.76 6.56 -6.38
CA GLN A 254 -27.33 6.01 -7.61
C GLN A 254 -28.51 5.06 -7.35
N HIS A 255 -28.42 4.20 -6.33
CA HIS A 255 -29.45 3.21 -6.02
C HIS A 255 -29.30 2.66 -4.59
N GLU A 256 -30.41 2.41 -3.89
CA GLU A 256 -30.39 1.89 -2.51
C GLU A 256 -29.77 0.48 -2.39
N ASP A 257 -30.04 -0.40 -3.36
CA ASP A 257 -29.37 -1.71 -3.47
C ASP A 257 -27.85 -1.66 -3.55
N ASN A 258 -27.24 -0.52 -3.91
CA ASN A 258 -25.79 -0.38 -3.91
C ASN A 258 -25.22 -0.31 -2.48
N VAL A 259 -25.99 0.20 -1.51
CA VAL A 259 -25.54 0.41 -0.12
C VAL A 259 -25.00 -0.88 0.52
N PRO A 260 -25.71 -2.03 0.52
CA PRO A 260 -25.17 -3.25 1.10
C PRO A 260 -23.91 -3.77 0.38
N ILE A 261 -23.84 -3.64 -0.96
CA ILE A 261 -22.67 -4.06 -1.75
C ILE A 261 -21.46 -3.19 -1.38
N VAL A 262 -21.64 -1.87 -1.36
CA VAL A 262 -20.59 -0.91 -0.98
C VAL A 262 -20.15 -1.13 0.47
N GLN A 263 -21.07 -1.41 1.40
CA GLN A 263 -20.70 -1.72 2.79
C GLN A 263 -19.84 -2.98 2.89
N GLU A 264 -20.18 -4.03 2.16
CA GLU A 264 -19.40 -5.28 2.12
C GLU A 264 -17.99 -5.03 1.58
N TRP A 265 -17.85 -4.24 0.52
CA TRP A 265 -16.55 -3.86 -0.02
C TRP A 265 -15.75 -2.97 0.94
N ILE A 266 -16.39 -2.03 1.63
CA ILE A 266 -15.74 -1.22 2.68
C ILE A 266 -15.17 -2.13 3.77
N ASP A 267 -15.94 -3.12 4.23
CA ASP A 267 -15.47 -4.07 5.24
C ASP A 267 -14.25 -4.88 4.74
N LYS A 268 -14.36 -5.46 3.54
CA LYS A 268 -13.29 -6.25 2.91
C LYS A 268 -12.01 -5.43 2.73
N TRP A 269 -12.10 -4.26 2.12
CA TRP A 269 -10.94 -3.48 1.69
C TRP A 269 -10.31 -2.67 2.82
N PHE A 270 -11.10 -2.29 3.83
CA PHE A 270 -10.54 -1.86 5.10
C PHE A 270 -9.67 -2.97 5.71
N TRP A 271 -10.20 -4.18 5.89
CA TRP A 271 -9.46 -5.26 6.53
C TRP A 271 -8.22 -5.72 5.74
N ARG A 272 -8.36 -5.86 4.41
CA ARG A 272 -7.22 -6.18 3.54
C ARG A 272 -6.16 -5.07 3.59
N GLY A 273 -6.59 -3.81 3.63
CA GLY A 273 -5.71 -2.66 3.72
C GLY A 273 -4.95 -2.62 5.04
N THR A 274 -5.60 -2.82 6.18
CA THR A 274 -4.92 -2.83 7.49
C THR A 274 -3.91 -3.97 7.64
N ARG A 275 -4.20 -5.14 7.06
CA ARG A 275 -3.23 -6.25 6.99
C ARG A 275 -2.03 -5.92 6.10
N LEU A 276 -2.22 -5.20 5.00
CA LEU A 276 -1.11 -4.68 4.19
C LEU A 276 -0.28 -3.66 4.99
N LEU A 277 -0.94 -2.74 5.71
CA LEU A 277 -0.29 -1.67 6.47
C LEU A 277 0.57 -2.15 7.64
N SER A 278 0.52 -3.43 8.04
CA SER A 278 1.42 -3.96 9.06
C SER A 278 2.90 -3.77 8.69
N ILE A 279 3.24 -3.80 7.39
CA ILE A 279 4.60 -3.54 6.92
C ILE A 279 5.01 -2.08 7.13
N VAL A 280 4.05 -1.14 7.03
CA VAL A 280 4.28 0.29 7.25
C VAL A 280 4.43 0.59 8.73
N GLY A 281 3.57 0.01 9.58
CA GLY A 281 3.69 0.12 11.04
C GLY A 281 5.03 -0.39 11.55
N MET A 282 5.49 -1.54 11.04
CA MET A 282 6.85 -2.04 11.29
C MET A 282 7.92 -1.04 10.84
N MET A 283 7.84 -0.54 9.60
CA MET A 283 8.85 0.35 9.04
C MET A 283 9.02 1.62 9.87
N MET A 284 7.92 2.29 10.23
CA MET A 284 8.01 3.57 10.93
C MET A 284 8.52 3.43 12.36
N ASP A 285 8.13 2.37 13.07
CA ASP A 285 8.55 2.15 14.45
C ASP A 285 9.98 1.60 14.55
N TYR A 286 10.43 0.79 13.58
CA TYR A 286 11.70 0.05 13.69
C TYR A 286 12.76 0.45 12.68
N MET A 287 12.40 0.73 11.42
CA MET A 287 13.38 0.97 10.35
C MET A 287 13.91 2.40 10.30
N LEU A 288 13.15 3.38 10.79
CA LEU A 288 13.55 4.79 10.78
C LEU A 288 14.43 5.11 12.01
N PRO A 289 15.71 5.47 11.86
CA PRO A 289 16.54 5.83 13.02
C PRO A 289 16.00 7.02 13.80
N ASN A 290 15.66 8.11 13.10
CA ASN A 290 14.96 9.24 13.68
C ASN A 290 13.46 8.99 13.51
N LYS A 291 12.76 8.78 14.63
CA LYS A 291 11.30 8.55 14.65
C LYS A 291 10.56 9.85 14.35
N VAL A 292 9.40 9.71 13.69
CA VAL A 292 8.46 10.83 13.45
C VAL A 292 7.34 10.80 14.48
N MET A 293 6.65 9.67 14.54
CA MET A 293 5.59 9.30 15.47
C MET A 293 5.52 7.77 15.50
N SER A 294 4.83 7.21 16.48
CA SER A 294 4.53 5.78 16.53
C SER A 294 3.42 5.38 15.56
N TRP A 295 3.39 4.12 15.15
CA TRP A 295 2.27 3.56 14.39
C TRP A 295 0.93 3.78 15.11
N LYS A 296 0.90 3.63 16.44
CA LYS A 296 -0.28 3.95 17.26
C LYS A 296 -0.77 5.38 17.04
N GLU A 297 0.10 6.38 17.20
CA GLU A 297 -0.26 7.80 17.03
C GLU A 297 -0.73 8.08 15.59
N ALA A 298 -0.11 7.44 14.60
CA ALA A 298 -0.53 7.54 13.20
C ALA A 298 -1.94 6.96 12.99
N TRP A 299 -2.22 5.79 13.56
CA TRP A 299 -3.53 5.16 13.48
C TRP A 299 -4.63 6.00 14.14
N GLU A 300 -4.37 6.50 15.35
CA GLU A 300 -5.28 7.39 16.09
C GLU A 300 -5.62 8.65 15.27
N THR A 301 -4.61 9.31 14.71
CA THR A 301 -4.81 10.55 13.94
C THR A 301 -5.48 10.28 12.58
N TYR A 302 -4.96 9.36 11.80
CA TYR A 302 -5.33 9.23 10.38
C TYR A 302 -6.51 8.30 10.14
N PHE A 303 -6.84 7.40 11.07
CA PHE A 303 -8.03 6.56 10.96
C PHE A 303 -9.07 6.85 12.04
N GLU A 304 -8.72 6.80 13.34
CA GLU A 304 -9.75 6.96 14.39
C GLU A 304 -10.38 8.35 14.37
N GLU A 305 -9.58 9.40 14.27
CA GLU A 305 -10.09 10.78 14.16
C GLU A 305 -10.62 11.09 12.75
N ALA A 306 -9.75 11.04 11.73
CA ALA A 306 -10.11 11.44 10.37
C ALA A 306 -11.11 10.47 9.72
N GLY A 307 -10.88 9.16 9.82
CA GLY A 307 -11.80 8.13 9.35
C GLY A 307 -13.11 8.12 10.15
N GLY A 308 -13.06 8.30 11.47
CA GLY A 308 -14.27 8.44 12.29
C GLY A 308 -15.17 9.61 11.84
N ALA A 309 -14.57 10.77 11.51
CA ALA A 309 -15.31 11.90 10.95
C ALA A 309 -15.92 11.59 9.57
N LEU A 310 -15.18 10.90 8.70
CA LEU A 310 -15.65 10.46 7.39
C LEU A 310 -16.86 9.52 7.51
N PHE A 311 -16.74 8.44 8.28
CA PHE A 311 -17.81 7.45 8.41
C PHE A 311 -19.05 8.01 9.11
N LYS A 312 -18.88 9.02 9.96
CA LYS A 312 -20.00 9.82 10.47
C LYS A 312 -20.72 10.58 9.35
N ASP A 313 -20.02 11.18 8.39
CA ASP A 313 -20.68 11.78 7.22
C ASP A 313 -21.37 10.72 6.34
N LEU A 314 -20.70 9.59 6.10
CA LEU A 314 -21.26 8.51 5.28
C LEU A 314 -22.48 7.81 5.90
N SER A 315 -22.67 7.93 7.22
CA SER A 315 -23.85 7.38 7.91
C SER A 315 -25.19 7.90 7.37
N ARG A 316 -25.21 9.09 6.75
CA ARG A 316 -26.39 9.62 6.07
C ARG A 316 -26.87 8.78 4.89
N TYR A 317 -25.99 7.94 4.33
CA TYR A 317 -26.28 6.97 3.27
C TYR A 317 -26.55 5.56 3.80
N GLY A 318 -26.54 5.36 5.12
CA GLY A 318 -26.67 4.03 5.73
C GLY A 318 -25.37 3.24 5.87
N ILE A 319 -24.21 3.85 5.57
CA ILE A 319 -22.89 3.24 5.79
C ILE A 319 -22.48 3.33 7.26
N ARG A 320 -21.99 2.22 7.80
CA ARG A 320 -21.40 2.12 9.15
C ARG A 320 -19.88 2.09 9.09
N MET A 321 -19.25 2.21 10.27
CA MET A 321 -17.83 1.90 10.41
C MET A 321 -17.51 0.51 9.83
N PRO A 322 -16.33 0.33 9.21
CA PRO A 322 -15.90 -0.97 8.69
C PRO A 322 -15.95 -2.04 9.77
N LYS A 323 -16.34 -3.25 9.39
CA LYS A 323 -16.36 -4.40 10.30
C LYS A 323 -14.96 -4.63 10.87
N TYR A 324 -14.89 -4.93 12.16
CA TYR A 324 -13.65 -5.17 12.92
C TYR A 324 -12.73 -3.93 13.08
N SER A 325 -13.22 -2.71 12.84
CA SER A 325 -12.42 -1.50 13.13
C SER A 325 -11.99 -1.42 14.59
N ASP A 326 -12.86 -1.88 15.51
CA ASP A 326 -12.63 -2.00 16.95
C ASP A 326 -11.51 -3.00 17.31
N VAL A 327 -11.31 -4.04 16.50
CA VAL A 327 -10.16 -4.95 16.65
C VAL A 327 -8.88 -4.22 16.26
N ILE A 328 -8.87 -3.46 15.16
CA ILE A 328 -7.68 -2.74 14.70
C ILE A 328 -7.30 -1.61 15.68
N GLU A 329 -8.27 -0.93 16.28
CA GLU A 329 -8.05 0.05 17.36
C GLU A 329 -7.23 -0.52 18.53
N LYS A 330 -7.32 -1.84 18.79
CA LYS A 330 -6.52 -2.55 19.79
C LYS A 330 -5.21 -3.07 19.20
N GLU A 331 -5.24 -3.63 17.99
CA GLU A 331 -4.05 -4.15 17.31
C GLU A 331 -2.97 -3.07 17.07
N LYS A 332 -3.34 -1.78 17.03
CA LYS A 332 -2.36 -0.68 16.87
C LYS A 332 -1.26 -0.71 17.92
N GLU A 333 -1.53 -1.23 19.12
CA GLU A 333 -0.58 -1.39 20.22
C GLU A 333 0.40 -2.57 20.05
N HIS A 334 0.24 -3.36 19.00
CA HIS A 334 0.85 -4.68 18.85
C HIS A 334 1.48 -4.93 17.48
N VAL A 335 0.87 -4.39 16.42
CA VAL A 335 1.13 -4.81 15.03
C VAL A 335 2.56 -4.55 14.56
N SER A 336 3.14 -3.40 14.88
CA SER A 336 4.51 -3.06 14.46
C SER A 336 5.53 -3.99 15.11
N HIS A 337 5.34 -4.30 16.40
CA HIS A 337 6.20 -5.20 17.17
C HIS A 337 6.09 -6.65 16.71
N GLN A 338 4.87 -7.11 16.42
CA GLN A 338 4.64 -8.45 15.86
C GLN A 338 5.29 -8.58 14.48
N ALA A 339 5.09 -7.60 13.60
CA ALA A 339 5.67 -7.60 12.27
C ALA A 339 7.21 -7.55 12.31
N TRP A 340 7.82 -6.67 13.11
CA TRP A 340 9.29 -6.63 13.23
C TRP A 340 9.85 -7.95 13.80
N TRP A 341 9.15 -8.58 14.75
CA TRP A 341 9.57 -9.88 15.27
C TRP A 341 9.53 -10.99 14.20
N ILE A 342 8.53 -10.99 13.31
CA ILE A 342 8.51 -11.90 12.15
C ILE A 342 9.76 -11.69 11.31
N PHE A 343 10.02 -10.46 10.88
CA PHE A 343 11.15 -10.17 10.00
C PHE A 343 12.50 -10.37 10.67
N TYR A 344 12.63 -10.14 11.97
CA TYR A 344 13.84 -10.47 12.72
C TYR A 344 14.14 -11.97 12.63
N ASN A 345 13.13 -12.81 12.89
CA ASN A 345 13.25 -14.27 12.84
C ASN A 345 13.50 -14.81 11.41
N PHE A 346 12.91 -14.15 10.41
CA PHE A 346 12.96 -14.53 8.99
C PHE A 346 13.88 -13.63 8.14
N GLY A 347 14.77 -12.85 8.76
CA GLY A 347 15.64 -11.91 8.05
C GLY A 347 16.61 -12.58 7.08
N HIS A 348 16.90 -13.87 7.31
CA HIS A 348 17.68 -14.70 6.40
C HIS A 348 16.97 -15.03 5.07
N VAL A 349 15.66 -14.78 4.96
CA VAL A 349 14.84 -14.99 3.75
C VAL A 349 14.10 -13.71 3.32
N ALA A 350 14.55 -12.53 3.76
CA ALA A 350 14.03 -11.23 3.34
C ALA A 350 15.10 -10.44 2.56
N GLY A 351 14.68 -9.60 1.60
CA GLY A 351 15.57 -8.78 0.76
C GLY A 351 16.00 -7.46 1.43
N PHE A 352 16.00 -7.42 2.75
CA PHE A 352 16.46 -6.30 3.56
C PHE A 352 16.93 -6.80 4.94
N HIS A 353 17.66 -5.96 5.65
CA HIS A 353 18.23 -6.29 6.95
C HIS A 353 17.29 -6.00 8.11
N THR A 354 17.40 -6.79 9.16
CA THR A 354 16.75 -6.56 10.46
C THR A 354 17.79 -6.43 11.56
N TRP A 355 17.38 -6.00 12.75
CA TRP A 355 18.27 -5.81 13.91
C TRP A 355 17.46 -5.80 15.21
N ILE A 356 18.18 -5.93 16.33
CA ILE A 356 17.62 -5.63 17.65
C ILE A 356 17.63 -4.10 17.84
N PRO A 357 16.51 -3.47 18.29
CA PRO A 357 16.49 -2.04 18.58
C PRO A 357 17.52 -1.65 19.65
N THR A 358 18.05 -0.43 19.57
CA THR A 358 18.95 0.13 20.59
C THR A 358 18.19 0.39 21.91
N ASP A 359 18.91 0.64 23.00
CA ASP A 359 18.27 1.00 24.29
C ASP A 359 17.38 2.23 24.17
N GLN A 360 17.87 3.27 23.49
CA GLN A 360 17.10 4.48 23.23
C GLN A 360 15.83 4.19 22.40
N GLU A 361 15.92 3.32 21.40
CA GLU A 361 14.76 2.92 20.60
C GLU A 361 13.76 2.10 21.42
N MET A 362 14.23 1.19 22.28
CA MET A 362 13.35 0.45 23.18
C MET A 362 12.68 1.35 24.23
N ASP A 363 13.40 2.34 24.76
CA ASP A 363 12.84 3.30 25.72
C ASP A 363 11.79 4.19 25.06
N TRP A 364 12.01 4.62 23.81
CA TRP A 364 10.99 5.29 23.02
C TRP A 364 9.78 4.38 22.77
N LEU A 365 9.99 3.09 22.47
CA LEU A 365 8.89 2.13 22.31
C LEU A 365 8.11 1.95 23.62
N SER A 366 8.75 1.93 24.78
CA SER A 366 8.06 1.92 26.09
C SER A 366 7.25 3.18 26.32
N GLU A 367 7.76 4.35 25.94
CA GLU A 367 7.02 5.62 26.04
C GLU A 367 5.77 5.62 25.15
N LYS A 368 5.89 5.11 23.92
CA LYS A 368 4.79 5.11 22.93
C LYS A 368 3.77 4.00 23.13
N TYR A 369 4.19 2.88 23.70
CA TYR A 369 3.38 1.68 23.93
C TYR A 369 3.44 1.25 25.40
N PRO A 370 3.00 2.12 26.34
CA PRO A 370 3.23 1.95 27.77
C PRO A 370 2.53 0.72 28.37
N ASP A 371 1.43 0.28 27.75
CA ASP A 371 0.61 -0.82 28.25
C ASP A 371 1.02 -2.20 27.67
N THR A 372 1.82 -2.22 26.61
CA THR A 372 2.11 -3.45 25.85
C THR A 372 3.60 -3.72 25.64
N PHE A 373 4.45 -2.72 25.40
CA PHE A 373 5.83 -2.95 25.00
C PHE A 373 6.66 -3.65 26.07
N ASP A 374 6.71 -3.10 27.28
CA ASP A 374 7.48 -3.68 28.38
C ASP A 374 6.91 -5.03 28.85
N LYS A 375 5.61 -5.22 28.67
CA LYS A 375 4.91 -6.44 29.08
C LYS A 375 5.16 -7.62 28.15
N TYR A 376 5.15 -7.40 26.83
CA TYR A 376 5.12 -8.49 25.84
C TYR A 376 6.30 -8.51 24.87
N TYR A 377 6.95 -7.37 24.63
CA TYR A 377 7.89 -7.20 23.51
C TYR A 377 9.32 -6.92 23.97
N ARG A 378 9.55 -6.03 24.94
CA ARG A 378 10.89 -5.80 25.52
C ARG A 378 11.56 -7.10 26.01
N PRO A 379 10.87 -8.01 26.73
CA PRO A 379 11.50 -9.26 27.16
C PRO A 379 11.99 -10.15 26.00
N LYS A 380 11.33 -10.10 24.84
CA LYS A 380 11.77 -10.83 23.64
C LYS A 380 13.10 -10.28 23.13
N TRP A 381 13.25 -8.95 23.10
CA TRP A 381 14.50 -8.29 22.69
C TRP A 381 15.63 -8.54 23.70
N GLU A 382 15.35 -8.54 25.00
CA GLU A 382 16.35 -8.87 26.03
C GLU A 382 16.89 -10.30 25.87
N ILE A 383 16.00 -11.27 25.59
CA ILE A 383 16.40 -12.64 25.28
C ILE A 383 17.22 -12.69 23.98
N ALA A 384 16.75 -12.03 22.92
CA ALA A 384 17.45 -11.99 21.63
C ALA A 384 18.86 -11.40 21.78
N ARG A 385 19.04 -10.33 22.57
CA ARG A 385 20.35 -9.73 22.87
C ARG A 385 21.28 -10.70 23.57
N LYS A 386 20.76 -11.42 24.57
CA LYS A 386 21.55 -12.44 25.27
C LYS A 386 21.99 -13.53 24.30
N MET A 387 21.09 -13.99 23.44
CA MET A 387 21.40 -14.99 22.42
C MET A 387 22.46 -14.49 21.44
N GLU A 388 22.34 -13.26 20.94
CA GLU A 388 23.34 -12.65 20.05
C GLU A 388 24.71 -12.46 20.70
N ALA A 389 24.76 -12.03 21.96
CA ALA A 389 26.00 -11.92 22.74
C ALA A 389 26.70 -13.28 22.94
N GLU A 390 25.95 -14.37 22.91
CA GLU A 390 26.47 -15.76 22.93
C GLU A 390 26.81 -16.30 21.52
N GLY A 391 26.70 -15.49 20.46
CA GLY A 391 26.92 -15.90 19.07
C GLY A 391 25.78 -16.76 18.50
N LYS A 392 24.59 -16.72 19.11
CA LYS A 392 23.42 -17.53 18.78
C LYS A 392 22.26 -16.69 18.26
N ARG A 393 22.52 -15.72 17.38
CA ARG A 393 21.45 -14.95 16.74
C ARG A 393 20.37 -15.89 16.20
N PHE A 394 19.13 -15.62 16.57
CA PHE A 394 18.03 -16.52 16.25
C PHE A 394 17.52 -16.30 14.81
N TYR A 395 17.47 -17.38 14.04
CA TYR A 395 16.75 -17.47 12.79
C TYR A 395 15.82 -18.68 12.84
N SER A 396 14.58 -18.50 12.40
CA SER A 396 13.61 -19.60 12.36
C SER A 396 13.97 -20.59 11.26
N ALA A 397 14.10 -21.87 11.62
CA ALA A 397 14.40 -22.94 10.67
C ALA A 397 13.15 -23.47 9.92
N GLY A 398 11.95 -23.31 10.49
CA GLY A 398 10.70 -23.74 9.89
C GLY A 398 10.02 -22.62 9.09
N LEU A 399 9.33 -22.97 8.00
CA LEU A 399 8.51 -22.02 7.24
C LEU A 399 7.23 -21.69 8.03
N PRO A 400 6.78 -20.42 8.04
CA PRO A 400 5.57 -20.04 8.77
C PRO A 400 4.30 -20.48 8.03
N GLN A 401 3.23 -20.74 8.77
CA GLN A 401 1.90 -20.84 8.19
C GLN A 401 1.45 -19.45 7.71
N LEU A 402 0.93 -19.37 6.48
CA LEU A 402 0.44 -18.13 5.88
C LEU A 402 -1.08 -18.08 5.88
N CYS A 403 -1.64 -16.88 6.04
CA CYS A 403 -3.08 -16.63 5.89
C CYS A 403 -3.51 -16.81 4.42
N GLN A 404 -4.61 -17.53 4.16
CA GLN A 404 -5.14 -17.74 2.81
C GLN A 404 -5.55 -16.43 2.10
N ILE A 405 -5.91 -15.39 2.85
CA ILE A 405 -6.32 -14.09 2.31
C ILE A 405 -5.15 -13.12 2.24
N CYS A 406 -4.66 -12.63 3.40
CA CYS A 406 -3.66 -11.57 3.42
C CYS A 406 -2.23 -12.05 3.16
N GLN A 407 -1.99 -13.36 3.18
CA GLN A 407 -0.69 -14.00 2.96
C GLN A 407 0.41 -13.64 3.97
N VAL A 408 0.10 -12.79 4.96
CA VAL A 408 0.96 -12.55 6.12
C VAL A 408 1.09 -13.86 6.93
N PRO A 409 2.29 -14.17 7.47
CA PRO A 409 2.43 -15.19 8.50
C PRO A 409 1.38 -15.04 9.60
N MET A 410 0.81 -16.16 10.02
CA MET A 410 -0.27 -16.15 11.02
C MET A 410 0.33 -15.83 12.40
N THR A 411 0.52 -14.55 12.73
CA THR A 411 1.11 -14.12 14.02
C THR A 411 0.29 -13.07 14.75
N PHE A 412 -0.83 -12.64 14.16
CA PHE A 412 -1.79 -11.77 14.85
C PHE A 412 -2.42 -12.51 16.04
N THR A 413 -2.80 -11.77 17.07
CA THR A 413 -3.28 -12.30 18.34
C THR A 413 -4.69 -11.82 18.66
N GLU A 414 -5.35 -12.50 19.59
CA GLU A 414 -6.72 -12.17 20.01
C GLU A 414 -6.77 -10.85 20.80
N MET A 415 -7.50 -9.85 20.29
CA MET A 415 -7.61 -8.53 20.93
C MET A 415 -8.82 -8.40 21.88
N ASP A 416 -9.80 -9.30 21.77
CA ASP A 416 -10.95 -9.36 22.68
C ASP A 416 -10.71 -10.33 23.86
N GLY A 417 -9.51 -10.90 23.94
CA GLY A 417 -9.14 -11.90 24.93
C GLY A 417 -7.68 -11.77 25.37
N ASP A 418 -6.95 -12.87 25.29
CA ASP A 418 -5.54 -12.92 25.68
C ASP A 418 -4.64 -12.54 24.48
N PRO A 419 -3.93 -11.39 24.52
CA PRO A 419 -3.06 -10.95 23.43
C PRO A 419 -1.81 -11.83 23.25
N THR A 420 -1.64 -12.89 24.04
CA THR A 420 -0.63 -13.94 23.85
C THR A 420 -1.12 -15.14 23.05
N MET A 421 -2.43 -15.22 22.78
CA MET A 421 -3.05 -16.28 21.97
C MET A 421 -3.20 -15.84 20.52
N PHE A 422 -2.82 -16.70 19.58
CA PHE A 422 -2.99 -16.41 18.16
C PHE A 422 -4.45 -16.45 17.70
N SER A 423 -4.85 -15.55 16.81
CA SER A 423 -6.22 -15.40 16.31
C SER A 423 -6.53 -16.27 15.08
N TYR A 424 -6.10 -17.53 15.12
CA TYR A 424 -6.26 -18.45 14.00
C TYR A 424 -7.72 -18.83 13.77
N ARG A 425 -8.11 -18.89 12.50
CA ARG A 425 -9.41 -19.42 12.06
C ARG A 425 -9.19 -20.46 10.98
N GLU A 426 -10.15 -21.37 10.84
CA GLU A 426 -10.16 -22.39 9.80
C GLU A 426 -11.47 -22.37 9.02
N SER A 427 -11.37 -22.65 7.73
CA SER A 427 -12.48 -22.80 6.80
C SER A 427 -12.37 -24.14 6.08
N VAL A 428 -13.50 -24.74 5.71
CA VAL A 428 -13.54 -25.95 4.87
C VAL A 428 -14.33 -25.65 3.62
N TYR A 429 -13.68 -25.72 2.45
CA TYR A 429 -14.32 -25.52 1.17
C TYR A 429 -14.00 -26.68 0.22
N LYS A 430 -15.05 -27.33 -0.31
CA LYS A 430 -14.95 -28.51 -1.20
C LYS A 430 -14.08 -29.66 -0.66
N GLY A 431 -14.00 -29.79 0.66
CA GLY A 431 -13.25 -30.85 1.35
C GLY A 431 -11.83 -30.47 1.73
N ASP A 432 -11.30 -29.36 1.23
CA ASP A 432 -9.99 -28.82 1.58
C ASP A 432 -10.08 -27.86 2.77
N ARG A 433 -9.02 -27.82 3.57
CA ARG A 433 -8.89 -26.92 4.73
C ARG A 433 -8.07 -25.69 4.37
N TYR A 434 -8.56 -24.53 4.80
CA TYR A 434 -7.92 -23.23 4.62
C TYR A 434 -7.76 -22.54 5.96
N HIS A 435 -6.66 -21.81 6.14
CA HIS A 435 -6.32 -21.16 7.40
C HIS A 435 -6.24 -19.65 7.21
N THR A 436 -6.85 -18.90 8.12
CA THR A 436 -6.86 -17.43 8.09
C THR A 436 -6.40 -16.88 9.44
N CYS A 437 -5.76 -15.71 9.39
CA CYS A 437 -5.10 -15.11 10.56
C CYS A 437 -6.03 -14.33 11.49
N SER A 438 -7.33 -14.30 11.20
CA SER A 438 -8.31 -13.48 11.92
C SER A 438 -9.73 -13.73 11.39
N ASP A 439 -10.74 -13.28 12.13
CA ASP A 439 -12.13 -13.28 11.70
C ASP A 439 -12.35 -12.46 10.41
N GLY A 440 -11.73 -11.28 10.28
CA GLY A 440 -11.89 -10.48 9.05
C GLY A 440 -11.34 -11.17 7.80
N CYS A 441 -10.23 -11.91 7.90
CA CYS A 441 -9.77 -12.72 6.77
C CYS A 441 -10.63 -13.98 6.58
N HIS A 442 -11.16 -14.57 7.65
CA HIS A 442 -12.08 -15.69 7.56
C HIS A 442 -13.36 -15.30 6.80
N ASP A 443 -13.99 -14.19 7.16
CA ASP A 443 -15.21 -13.71 6.49
C ASP A 443 -15.00 -13.42 5.00
N ILE A 444 -13.88 -12.79 4.65
CA ILE A 444 -13.51 -12.55 3.25
C ILE A 444 -13.37 -13.88 2.49
N PHE A 445 -12.76 -14.89 3.11
CA PHE A 445 -12.65 -16.22 2.51
C PHE A 445 -14.03 -16.88 2.33
N GLU A 446 -14.88 -16.87 3.35
CA GLU A 446 -16.22 -17.48 3.29
C GLU A 446 -17.10 -16.81 2.24
N ARG A 447 -16.88 -15.52 1.96
CA ARG A 447 -17.65 -14.75 0.99
C ARG A 447 -17.27 -15.02 -0.46
N GLU A 448 -15.99 -15.22 -0.75
CA GLU A 448 -15.46 -15.44 -2.11
C GLU A 448 -14.44 -16.59 -2.17
N PRO A 449 -14.78 -17.80 -1.68
CA PRO A 449 -13.80 -18.88 -1.56
C PRO A 449 -13.26 -19.27 -2.94
N GLU A 450 -14.08 -19.23 -3.99
CA GLU A 450 -13.68 -19.50 -5.37
C GLU A 450 -12.49 -18.64 -5.82
N LYS A 451 -12.41 -17.39 -5.36
CA LYS A 451 -11.31 -16.47 -5.68
C LYS A 451 -10.06 -16.86 -4.90
N TYR A 452 -10.20 -17.06 -3.60
CA TYR A 452 -9.05 -17.18 -2.69
C TYR A 452 -8.40 -18.56 -2.66
N VAL A 453 -9.10 -19.64 -3.04
CA VAL A 453 -8.46 -20.95 -3.21
C VAL A 453 -7.38 -20.98 -4.31
N GLN A 454 -7.37 -19.97 -5.18
CA GLN A 454 -6.40 -19.82 -6.27
C GLN A 454 -5.10 -19.13 -5.83
N ALA A 455 -5.02 -18.66 -4.58
CA ALA A 455 -3.90 -17.86 -4.10
C ALA A 455 -2.55 -18.59 -4.24
N TRP A 456 -1.55 -17.90 -4.82
CA TRP A 456 -0.17 -18.36 -4.84
C TRP A 456 0.46 -18.10 -3.46
N LEU A 457 0.28 -19.02 -2.50
CA LEU A 457 0.90 -18.90 -1.18
C LEU A 457 2.38 -19.31 -1.22
N PRO A 458 3.35 -18.41 -1.00
CA PRO A 458 4.76 -18.69 -1.22
C PRO A 458 5.31 -19.91 -0.49
N VAL A 459 4.94 -20.09 0.78
CA VAL A 459 5.37 -21.25 1.57
C VAL A 459 4.85 -22.56 0.98
N ASN A 460 3.58 -22.60 0.56
CA ASN A 460 3.00 -23.78 -0.07
C ASN A 460 3.69 -24.09 -1.39
N GLN A 461 4.07 -23.06 -2.15
CA GLN A 461 4.70 -23.19 -3.46
C GLN A 461 6.15 -23.68 -3.35
N ILE A 462 6.87 -23.24 -2.31
CA ILE A 462 8.17 -23.81 -1.93
C ILE A 462 8.01 -25.30 -1.62
N LEU A 463 7.05 -25.68 -0.77
CA LEU A 463 6.80 -27.08 -0.39
C LEU A 463 6.36 -27.95 -1.57
N GLN A 464 5.68 -27.38 -2.57
CA GLN A 464 5.33 -28.05 -3.83
C GLN A 464 6.50 -28.19 -4.80
N GLY A 465 7.63 -27.51 -4.55
CA GLY A 465 8.81 -27.50 -5.44
C GLY A 465 8.74 -26.51 -6.59
N ASN A 466 7.79 -25.57 -6.59
CA ASN A 466 7.60 -24.59 -7.67
C ASN A 466 8.56 -23.39 -7.60
N CYS A 467 9.41 -23.32 -6.57
CA CYS A 467 10.32 -22.21 -6.31
C CYS A 467 11.79 -22.58 -6.52
N GLY A 468 12.12 -23.49 -7.42
CA GLY A 468 13.52 -23.86 -7.70
C GLY A 468 14.11 -24.91 -6.75
N GLY A 469 13.28 -25.64 -6.00
CA GLY A 469 13.69 -26.75 -5.13
C GLY A 469 13.60 -26.43 -3.63
N LEU A 470 13.86 -27.45 -2.79
CA LEU A 470 13.80 -27.35 -1.32
C LEU A 470 15.11 -26.91 -0.66
N ASP A 471 16.19 -26.79 -1.44
CA ASP A 471 17.45 -26.27 -0.93
C ASP A 471 17.35 -24.74 -0.75
N LEU A 472 17.39 -24.29 0.50
CA LEU A 472 17.11 -22.89 0.86
C LEU A 472 18.07 -21.93 0.18
N GLU A 473 19.37 -22.23 0.16
CA GLU A 473 20.37 -21.34 -0.43
C GLU A 473 20.19 -21.21 -1.94
N ASN A 474 19.99 -22.32 -2.66
CA ASN A 474 19.69 -22.29 -4.09
C ASN A 474 18.36 -21.59 -4.39
N MET A 475 17.32 -21.78 -3.58
CA MET A 475 16.05 -21.04 -3.75
C MET A 475 16.27 -19.53 -3.61
N LEU A 476 17.02 -19.09 -2.59
CA LEU A 476 17.31 -17.67 -2.40
C LEU A 476 18.13 -17.09 -3.56
N ARG A 477 19.15 -17.81 -4.05
CA ARG A 477 20.03 -17.33 -5.13
C ARG A 477 19.36 -17.37 -6.51
N GLU A 478 18.69 -18.47 -6.85
CA GLU A 478 18.19 -18.71 -8.21
C GLU A 478 16.74 -18.24 -8.38
N TYR A 479 15.89 -18.48 -7.38
CA TYR A 479 14.47 -18.12 -7.46
C TYR A 479 14.18 -16.72 -6.93
N TYR A 480 14.76 -16.30 -5.80
CA TYR A 480 14.60 -14.92 -5.32
C TYR A 480 15.60 -13.94 -5.92
N ARG A 481 16.73 -14.43 -6.46
CA ARG A 481 17.85 -13.61 -6.95
C ARG A 481 18.46 -12.71 -5.87
N PHE A 482 18.55 -13.25 -4.66
CA PHE A 482 19.29 -12.62 -3.59
C PHE A 482 20.79 -12.85 -3.75
N ASN A 483 21.56 -11.79 -3.55
CA ASN A 483 22.95 -11.89 -3.16
C ASN A 483 22.99 -12.33 -1.70
N VAL A 484 22.87 -13.65 -1.46
CA VAL A 484 22.83 -14.21 -0.10
C VAL A 484 24.11 -13.83 0.66
N GLY A 485 23.92 -13.24 1.84
CA GLY A 485 24.97 -12.65 2.68
C GLY A 485 25.12 -11.13 2.52
N ALA A 486 24.53 -10.54 1.48
CA ALA A 486 24.57 -9.11 1.19
C ALA A 486 23.19 -8.45 1.24
N ASP A 487 22.15 -9.09 0.68
CA ASP A 487 20.80 -8.53 0.65
C ASP A 487 19.98 -8.84 1.92
N ASN A 488 20.31 -9.94 2.60
CA ASN A 488 19.56 -10.55 3.70
C ASN A 488 20.37 -10.56 5.01
N LEU A 489 19.84 -11.20 6.06
CA LEU A 489 20.45 -11.33 7.40
C LEU A 489 20.45 -10.03 8.21
N ASP A 490 21.23 -10.01 9.29
CA ASP A 490 21.39 -8.85 10.17
C ASP A 490 22.08 -7.67 9.49
N ILE A 491 21.82 -6.46 9.97
CA ILE A 491 22.59 -5.29 9.54
C ILE A 491 24.00 -5.29 10.13
N GLU A 492 24.24 -5.81 11.34
CA GLU A 492 25.59 -5.90 11.91
C GLU A 492 26.44 -6.86 11.09
N GLY A 493 27.59 -6.37 10.64
CA GLY A 493 28.49 -7.12 9.76
C GLY A 493 28.05 -7.19 8.29
N SER A 494 26.88 -6.65 7.93
CA SER A 494 26.43 -6.59 6.53
C SER A 494 27.37 -5.75 5.65
N PRO A 495 27.42 -6.00 4.33
CA PRO A 495 28.16 -5.15 3.40
C PRO A 495 27.70 -3.68 3.43
N ASP A 496 26.40 -3.42 3.62
CA ASP A 496 25.85 -2.07 3.77
C ASP A 496 26.48 -1.35 4.97
N GLN A 497 26.52 -1.98 6.14
CA GLN A 497 27.13 -1.39 7.32
C GLN A 497 28.64 -1.18 7.15
N GLN A 498 29.36 -2.15 6.58
CA GLN A 498 30.80 -2.03 6.34
C GLN A 498 31.10 -0.86 5.38
N ARG A 499 30.33 -0.70 4.30
CA ARG A 499 30.45 0.44 3.39
C ARG A 499 30.15 1.75 4.10
N TRP A 500 29.10 1.80 4.92
CA TRP A 500 28.73 3.00 5.66
C TRP A 500 29.81 3.45 6.65
N ARG A 501 30.30 2.54 7.50
CA ARG A 501 31.40 2.82 8.46
C ARG A 501 32.64 3.36 7.74
N LYS A 502 33.02 2.72 6.62
CA LYS A 502 34.14 3.17 5.79
C LYS A 502 33.96 4.60 5.28
N TRP A 503 32.76 4.99 4.86
CA TRP A 503 32.50 6.36 4.41
C TRP A 503 32.49 7.38 5.53
N LYS A 504 32.03 7.00 6.73
CA LYS A 504 32.03 7.88 7.91
C LYS A 504 33.39 7.99 8.59
N GLY A 505 34.36 7.17 8.19
CA GLY A 505 35.71 7.18 8.76
C GLY A 505 35.81 6.40 10.07
N ASP A 506 34.79 5.62 10.41
CA ASP A 506 34.81 4.70 11.53
C ASP A 506 35.60 3.46 11.07
N ALA A 507 36.80 3.27 11.63
CA ALA A 507 37.61 2.11 11.30
C ALA A 507 36.89 0.82 11.74
N ALA A 508 36.89 -0.18 10.86
CA ALA A 508 36.20 -1.47 11.01
C ALA A 508 36.58 -2.24 12.27
#